data_AF-A0A914ZQP4-F1
#
_entry.id   AF-A0A914ZQP4-F1
#
_cell.length_a   1.000
_cell.length_b   1.000
_cell.length_c   1.000
_cell.angle_alpha   90.00
_cell.angle_beta   90.00
_cell.angle_gamma   90.00
#
_symmetry.space_group_name_H-M   'P 1'
#
loop_
_entity.id
_entity.type
_entity.pdbx_description
1 polymer ?
#
loop_
_entity_poly.entity_id
_entity_poly.type
_entity_poly.pdbx_seq_one_letter_code
_entity_poly.pdbx_strand_id
1 'polypeptide(L)'
;VGTQSDLRCNISLVIALRKKGEQPVSESKARLLAEELSADYVECSALTQLNLKQVFDAAILAALRGKSQLSLQRICSKEEKKSKFREGLRRLVTFTKRFV
;
A
#
# COMPACT_ATOMS: atom_id res chain seq x y z
N VAL A 1 -4.93 -7.05 6.13
CA VAL A 1 -6.13 -7.92 6.04
C VAL A 1 -6.31 -8.63 7.37
N GLY A 2 -7.46 -8.50 8.03
CA GLY A 2 -7.81 -9.32 9.19
C GLY A 2 -8.48 -10.61 8.75
N THR A 3 -8.07 -11.76 9.29
CA THR A 3 -8.63 -13.07 8.95
C THR A 3 -9.40 -13.67 10.12
N GLN A 4 -10.22 -14.69 9.84
CA GLN A 4 -10.96 -15.45 10.86
C GLN A 4 -11.84 -14.56 11.74
N SER A 5 -12.47 -13.54 11.15
CA SER A 5 -13.31 -12.59 11.92
C SER A 5 -14.51 -13.26 12.61
N ASP A 6 -14.95 -14.42 12.11
CA ASP A 6 -15.98 -15.26 12.72
C ASP A 6 -15.59 -15.75 14.14
N LEU A 7 -14.30 -15.93 14.43
CA LEU A 7 -13.83 -16.45 15.71
C LEU A 7 -13.98 -15.44 16.86
N ARG A 8 -14.22 -14.15 16.57
CA ARG A 8 -14.50 -13.13 17.61
C ARG A 8 -15.72 -13.46 18.45
N CYS A 9 -16.72 -14.13 17.87
CA CYS A 9 -17.95 -14.55 18.56
C CYS A 9 -17.86 -15.97 19.13
N ASN A 10 -16.76 -16.70 18.91
CA ASN A 10 -16.60 -18.06 19.41
C ASN A 10 -16.23 -18.05 20.90
N ILE A 11 -17.22 -18.34 21.75
CA ILE A 11 -17.09 -18.28 23.22
C ILE A 11 -15.94 -19.16 23.72
N SER A 12 -15.80 -20.39 23.20
CA SER A 12 -14.77 -21.33 23.63
C SER A 12 -13.36 -20.78 23.37
N LEU A 13 -13.14 -20.17 22.21
CA LEU A 13 -11.85 -19.54 21.87
C LEU A 13 -11.61 -18.27 22.68
N VAL A 14 -12.63 -17.45 22.89
CA VAL A 14 -12.52 -16.24 23.72
C VAL A 14 -12.12 -16.59 25.16
N ILE A 15 -12.72 -17.64 25.74
CA ILE A 15 -12.33 -18.14 27.07
C ILE A 15 -10.87 -18.63 27.05
N ALA A 16 -10.46 -19.37 26.02
CA ALA A 16 -9.10 -19.88 25.90
C ALA A 16 -8.05 -18.75 25.79
N LEU A 17 -8.35 -17.69 25.03
CA LEU A 17 -7.51 -16.49 24.94
C LEU A 17 -7.43 -15.77 26.29
N ARG A 18 -8.57 -15.58 26.97
CA ARG A 18 -8.59 -14.93 28.30
C ARG A 18 -7.76 -15.67 29.33
N LYS A 19 -7.73 -17.01 29.31
CA LYS A 19 -6.85 -17.81 30.18
C LYS A 19 -5.36 -17.51 29.97
N LYS A 20 -4.98 -17.00 28.80
CA LYS A 20 -3.62 -16.55 28.46
C LYS A 20 -3.41 -15.05 28.66
N GLY A 21 -4.41 -14.32 29.18
CA GLY A 21 -4.37 -12.85 29.29
C GLY A 21 -4.56 -12.13 27.94
N GLU A 22 -5.06 -12.82 26.92
CA GLU A 22 -5.25 -12.29 25.57
C GLU A 22 -6.74 -12.06 25.26
N GLN A 23 -7.00 -11.29 24.20
CA GLN A 23 -8.32 -11.09 23.64
C GLN A 23 -8.25 -11.03 22.12
N PRO A 24 -9.35 -11.36 21.40
CA PRO A 24 -9.40 -11.16 19.96
C PRO A 24 -9.09 -9.71 19.57
N VAL A 25 -8.47 -9.51 18.42
CA VAL A 25 -8.21 -8.18 17.88
C VAL A 25 -9.54 -7.52 17.51
N SER A 26 -9.83 -6.35 18.07
CA SER A 26 -11.00 -5.57 17.69
C SER A 26 -10.81 -4.94 16.32
N GLU A 27 -11.91 -4.77 15.59
CA GLU A 27 -11.90 -4.09 14.29
C GLU A 27 -11.34 -2.66 14.42
N SER A 28 -11.73 -1.92 15.46
CA SER A 28 -11.23 -0.57 15.73
C SER A 28 -9.72 -0.51 15.90
N LYS A 29 -9.12 -1.44 16.66
CA LYS A 29 -7.67 -1.51 16.85
C LYS A 29 -6.95 -1.81 15.54
N ALA A 30 -7.51 -2.71 14.73
CA ALA A 30 -6.94 -3.07 13.45
C ALA A 30 -7.01 -1.94 12.41
N ARG A 31 -8.12 -1.16 12.41
CA ARG A 31 -8.26 0.04 11.57
C ARG A 31 -7.27 1.14 11.95
N LEU A 32 -7.11 1.43 13.25
CA LEU A 32 -6.12 2.40 13.72
C LEU A 32 -4.69 2.02 13.30
N LEU A 33 -4.33 0.74 13.43
CA LEU A 33 -3.02 0.26 12.97
C LEU A 33 -2.85 0.40 11.45
N ALA A 34 -3.90 0.17 10.67
CA ALA A 34 -3.83 0.34 9.23
C ALA A 34 -3.66 1.81 8.83
N GLU A 35 -4.33 2.73 9.52
CA GLU A 35 -4.14 4.18 9.36
C GLU A 35 -2.69 4.60 9.67
N GLU A 36 -2.14 4.12 10.79
CA GLU A 36 -0.74 4.38 11.17
C GLU A 36 0.25 3.90 10.11
N LEU A 37 -0.05 2.76 9.48
CA LEU A 37 0.75 2.18 8.40
C LEU A 37 0.44 2.74 7.01
N SER A 38 -0.49 3.70 6.90
CA SER A 38 -0.96 4.24 5.61
C SER A 38 -1.43 3.14 4.64
N ALA A 39 -2.16 2.15 5.15
CA ALA A 39 -2.65 0.99 4.42
C ALA A 39 -4.18 0.84 4.54
N ASP A 40 -4.80 0.18 3.56
CA ASP A 40 -6.21 -0.17 3.61
C ASP A 40 -6.45 -1.39 4.52
N TYR A 41 -7.54 -1.36 5.31
CA TYR A 41 -7.98 -2.48 6.14
C TYR A 41 -9.30 -3.09 5.66
N VAL A 42 -9.30 -4.41 5.51
CA VAL A 42 -10.49 -5.24 5.32
C VAL A 42 -10.34 -6.48 6.19
N GLU A 43 -11.41 -6.85 6.89
CA GLU A 43 -11.51 -8.12 7.62
C GLU A 43 -12.42 -9.12 6.88
N CYS A 44 -12.06 -10.39 6.93
CA CYS A 44 -12.80 -11.47 6.27
C CYS A 44 -12.87 -12.74 7.11
N SER A 45 -13.82 -13.60 6.74
CA SER A 45 -13.90 -14.98 7.19
C SER A 45 -13.95 -15.89 5.98
N ALA A 46 -12.96 -16.78 5.85
CA ALA A 46 -13.00 -17.82 4.84
C ALA A 46 -14.07 -18.87 5.14
N LEU A 47 -14.35 -19.12 6.43
CA LEU A 47 -15.34 -20.10 6.89
C LEU A 47 -16.76 -19.70 6.48
N THR A 48 -17.13 -18.44 6.72
CA THR A 48 -18.48 -17.93 6.39
C THR A 48 -18.53 -17.21 5.05
N GLN A 49 -17.40 -17.14 4.33
CA GLN A 49 -17.21 -16.38 3.10
C GLN A 49 -17.46 -14.86 3.22
N LEU A 50 -17.55 -14.35 4.46
CA LEU A 50 -17.72 -12.91 4.73
C LEU A 50 -16.54 -12.12 4.15
N ASN A 51 -16.86 -11.12 3.32
CA ASN A 51 -15.92 -10.18 2.68
C ASN A 51 -14.81 -10.85 1.85
N LEU A 52 -14.91 -12.14 1.53
CA LEU A 52 -13.84 -12.85 0.83
C LEU A 52 -13.59 -12.23 -0.55
N LYS A 53 -14.64 -11.98 -1.33
CA LYS A 53 -14.55 -11.28 -2.61
C LYS A 53 -13.98 -9.87 -2.47
N GLN A 54 -14.43 -9.12 -1.46
CA GLN A 54 -14.00 -7.74 -1.23
C GLN A 54 -12.50 -7.63 -0.96
N VAL A 55 -11.90 -8.58 -0.23
CA VAL A 55 -10.45 -8.61 -0.01
C VAL A 55 -9.69 -8.74 -1.33
N PHE A 56 -10.14 -9.61 -2.24
CA PHE A 56 -9.51 -9.77 -3.55
C PHE A 56 -9.74 -8.56 -4.45
N ASP A 57 -10.95 -8.02 -4.50
CA ASP A 57 -11.27 -6.82 -5.28
C ASP A 57 -10.41 -5.62 -4.83
N ALA A 58 -10.27 -5.42 -3.52
CA ALA A 58 -9.44 -4.36 -2.95
C ALA A 58 -7.96 -4.52 -3.33
N ALA A 59 -7.43 -5.74 -3.28
CA ALA A 59 -6.06 -6.02 -3.70
C ALA A 59 -5.83 -5.73 -5.19
N ILE A 60 -6.76 -6.15 -6.06
CA ILE A 60 -6.70 -5.86 -7.50
C ILE A 60 -6.72 -4.35 -7.75
N LEU A 61 -7.65 -3.62 -7.11
CA LEU A 61 -7.76 -2.17 -7.25
C LEU A 61 -6.51 -1.45 -6.73
N ALA A 62 -5.95 -1.88 -5.59
CA ALA A 62 -4.71 -1.33 -5.06
C ALA A 62 -3.54 -1.55 -6.05
N ALA A 63 -3.42 -2.73 -6.64
CA ALA A 63 -2.40 -3.02 -7.63
C ALA A 63 -2.55 -2.17 -8.90
N LEU A 64 -3.78 -1.91 -9.36
CA LEU A 64 -4.04 -1.03 -10.51
C LEU A 64 -3.70 0.44 -10.20
N ARG A 65 -4.03 0.94 -9.01
CA ARG A 65 -3.64 2.30 -8.53
C ARG A 65 -2.11 2.45 -8.44
N GLY A 66 -1.40 1.43 -7.96
CA GLY A 66 0.06 1.45 -7.91
C GLY A 66 0.69 1.56 -9.31
N LYS A 67 0.12 0.89 -10.32
CA LYS A 67 0.62 0.98 -11.71
C LYS A 67 0.43 2.37 -12.32
N SER A 68 -0.69 3.05 -12.04
CA SER A 68 -0.91 4.42 -12.54
C SER A 68 0.07 5.41 -11.92
N GLN A 69 0.36 5.32 -10.62
CA GLN A 69 1.37 6.16 -9.97
C GLN A 69 2.81 5.90 -10.46
N LEU A 70 3.17 4.64 -10.70
CA LEU A 70 4.48 4.28 -11.27
C LEU A 70 4.66 4.79 -12.72
N SER A 71 3.58 4.87 -13.49
CA SER A 71 3.63 5.44 -14.84
C SER A 71 3.92 6.94 -14.84
N LEU A 72 3.31 7.71 -13.92
CA LEU A 72 3.58 9.14 -13.74
C LEU A 72 5.01 9.39 -13.22
N GLN A 73 5.49 8.58 -12.27
CA GLN A 73 6.87 8.67 -11.77
C GLN A 73 7.90 8.40 -12.88
N ARG A 74 7.64 7.45 -13.80
CA ARG A 74 8.50 7.18 -14.97
C ARG A 74 8.53 8.32 -15.98
N ILE A 75 7.46 9.11 -16.09
CA ILE A 75 7.39 10.26 -17.00
C ILE A 75 8.22 11.42 -16.40
N CYS A 76 7.98 11.77 -15.13
CA CYS A 76 8.71 12.84 -14.43
C CYS A 76 10.23 12.58 -14.39
N SER A 77 10.64 11.36 -14.04
CA SER A 77 12.06 10.99 -13.98
C SER A 77 12.75 10.88 -15.35
N LYS A 78 12.00 10.70 -16.45
CA LYS A 78 12.53 10.80 -17.82
C LYS A 78 12.70 12.25 -18.27
N GLU A 79 11.78 13.14 -17.90
CA GLU A 79 11.86 14.57 -18.24
C GLU A 79 13.03 15.26 -17.53
N GLU A 80 13.27 14.97 -16.24
CA GLU A 80 14.43 15.50 -15.52
C GLU A 80 15.78 15.06 -16.11
N LYS A 81 15.88 13.79 -16.56
CA LYS A 81 17.10 13.30 -17.23
C LYS A 81 17.31 13.98 -18.58
N LYS A 82 16.23 14.22 -19.35
CA LYS A 82 16.29 14.97 -20.62
C LYS A 82 16.67 16.44 -20.41
N SER A 83 16.16 17.08 -19.35
CA SER A 83 16.48 18.49 -19.07
C SER A 83 17.95 18.66 -18.68
N LYS A 84 18.46 17.83 -17.76
CA LYS A 84 19.88 17.82 -17.35
C LYS A 84 20.83 17.56 -18.51
N PHE A 85 20.49 16.63 -19.41
CA PHE A 85 21.30 16.35 -20.60
C PHE A 85 21.33 17.55 -21.57
N ARG A 86 20.18 18.18 -21.85
CA ARG A 86 20.12 19.39 -22.68
C ARG A 86 20.85 20.57 -22.05
N GLU A 87 20.82 20.69 -20.73
CA GLU A 87 21.54 21.74 -20.00
C GLU A 87 23.05 21.52 -20.05
N GLY A 88 23.51 20.28 -19.87
CA GLY A 88 24.92 19.90 -20.03
C GLY A 88 25.44 20.17 -21.45
N LEU A 89 24.67 19.81 -22.48
CA LEU A 89 25.02 20.09 -23.87
C LEU A 89 25.07 21.59 -24.16
N ARG A 90 24.12 22.37 -23.61
CA ARG A 90 24.15 23.85 -23.71
C ARG A 90 25.41 24.43 -23.09
N ARG A 91 25.77 24.03 -21.87
CA ARG A 91 27.00 24.50 -21.20
C ARG A 91 28.25 24.19 -22.01
N LEU A 92 28.32 23.01 -22.62
CA LEU A 92 29.45 22.62 -23.48
C LEU A 92 29.54 23.50 -24.73
N VAL A 93 28.42 23.76 -25.40
CA VAL A 93 28.37 24.63 -26.59
C VAL A 93 28.70 26.08 -26.25
N THR A 94 28.31 26.56 -25.07
CA THR A 94 28.69 27.90 -24.59
C THR A 94 30.18 27.98 -24.25
N PHE A 95 30.76 26.91 -23.72
CA PHE A 95 32.18 26.85 -23.40
C PHE A 95 33.06 26.87 -24.66
N THR A 96 32.67 26.12 -25.71
CA THR A 96 33.44 26.08 -26.97
C THR A 96 33.34 27.39 -27.77
N LYS A 97 32.24 28.14 -27.64
CA LYS A 97 32.09 29.49 -28.23
C LYS A 97 32.92 30.58 -27.54
N ARG A 98 33.53 30.30 -26.38
CA ARG A 98 34.39 31.26 -25.67
C ARG A 98 35.88 31.07 -25.98
N PHE A 99 36.22 30.02 -26.73
CA PHE A 99 37.58 29.68 -27.16
C PHE A 99 37.83 29.93 -28.65
N VAL A 100 36.87 30.58 -29.34
CA VAL A 100 36.99 31.13 -30.70
C VAL A 100 36.65 32.61 -30.60
#